data_AF-A0A8S1DVM8-F1
#
_entry.id   AF-A0A8S1DVM8-F1
#
_cell.length_a   1.000
_cell.length_b   1.000
_cell.length_c   1.000
_cell.angle_alpha   90.00
_cell.angle_beta   90.00
_cell.angle_gamma   90.00
#
_symmetry.space_group_name_H-M   'P 1'
#
loop_
_entity.id
_entity.type
_entity.pdbx_description
1 polymer ?
#
loop_
_entity_poly.entity_id
_entity_poly.type
_entity_poly.pdbx_seq_one_letter_code
_entity_poly.pdbx_strand_id
1 'polypeptide(L)'
;MSSRDREINSFRQEHESDEHWQLRREFLDAHFDKFPPSKLQCYSHTYVNIEVLGCRYPNETMQIIADLAAGLGSAHKRRKENNAQRITMDASNAAEQKIIPLDLGRFVSLRWACQSLITKRKGMETKNGQEGPAAFIRATLISLIPFLKCTLWYFIIWNQTPGLWNAVLKVLPVFSLLLFIYLRGKKEHKWTSWIVLGLLVSTVGDVFMVWRSQLVNGMAAFALAQICYIKAFGFTPLKPAIGVILYLGSFGALALLIPGLRHDTFLLVGLPFYSVLLSTMAWRANARFFAKERTCKWIRLSAAIGSLSFLISDMIIGFDRFYSPIPDAQVYIMSTYYVAQLGIALSAAEPLPSQKRKIN
;
A
#
# COMPACT_ATOMS: atom_id res chain seq x y z
N MET A 1 -7.45 -31.28 49.32
CA MET A 1 -6.54 -31.31 48.16
C MET A 1 -5.74 -32.60 48.19
N SER A 2 -5.81 -33.38 47.11
CA SER A 2 -4.99 -34.58 46.95
C SER A 2 -3.50 -34.21 46.97
N SER A 3 -2.61 -35.17 47.28
CA SER A 3 -1.15 -34.95 47.15
C SER A 3 -0.78 -34.52 45.74
N ARG A 4 -1.46 -35.11 44.73
CA ARG A 4 -1.35 -34.76 43.31
C ARG A 4 -1.73 -33.31 43.03
N ASP A 5 -2.84 -32.83 43.59
CA ASP A 5 -3.28 -31.44 43.37
C ASP A 5 -2.28 -30.43 43.91
N ARG A 6 -1.63 -30.74 45.04
CA ARG A 6 -0.60 -29.86 45.63
C ARG A 6 0.62 -29.77 44.73
N GLU A 7 1.06 -30.90 44.19
CA GLU A 7 2.22 -30.95 43.29
C GLU A 7 1.92 -30.28 41.95
N ILE A 8 0.74 -30.50 41.36
CA ILE A 8 0.33 -29.83 40.12
C ILE A 8 0.26 -28.32 40.31
N ASN A 9 -0.37 -27.85 41.40
CA ASN A 9 -0.43 -26.42 41.70
C ASN A 9 0.96 -25.81 41.97
N SER A 10 1.95 -26.59 42.40
CA SER A 10 3.33 -26.09 42.56
C SER A 10 3.98 -25.64 41.25
N PHE A 11 3.52 -26.15 40.10
CA PHE A 11 4.04 -25.73 38.79
C PHE A 11 3.52 -24.35 38.36
N ARG A 12 2.41 -23.86 38.94
CA ARG A 12 1.79 -22.59 38.54
C ARG A 12 2.75 -21.43 38.76
N GLN A 13 2.83 -20.53 37.78
CA GLN A 13 3.64 -19.31 37.90
C GLN A 13 2.76 -18.14 38.36
N GLU A 14 3.31 -17.22 39.16
CA GLU A 14 2.55 -16.07 39.71
C GLU A 14 1.99 -15.14 38.63
N HIS A 15 2.72 -14.99 37.51
CA HIS A 15 2.34 -14.13 36.40
C HIS A 15 1.43 -14.80 35.37
N GLU A 16 1.03 -16.06 35.60
CA GLU A 16 0.17 -16.81 34.68
C GLU A 16 -1.30 -16.51 34.91
N SER A 17 -1.98 -16.05 33.86
CA SER A 17 -3.42 -15.77 33.90
C SER A 17 -4.21 -17.04 34.21
N ASP A 18 -5.39 -16.88 34.82
CA ASP A 18 -6.25 -18.03 35.20
C ASP A 18 -6.63 -18.88 33.98
N GLU A 19 -6.81 -18.27 32.81
CA GLU A 19 -7.15 -18.99 31.58
C GLU A 19 -5.97 -19.80 31.04
N HIS A 20 -4.76 -19.23 31.06
CA HIS A 20 -3.55 -19.95 30.69
C HIS A 20 -3.30 -21.12 31.65
N TRP A 21 -3.48 -20.87 32.95
CA TRP A 21 -3.31 -21.87 33.99
C TRP A 21 -4.31 -23.02 33.85
N GLN A 22 -5.59 -22.76 33.59
CA GLN A 22 -6.59 -23.82 33.41
C GLN A 22 -6.25 -24.75 32.24
N LEU A 23 -5.85 -24.18 31.10
CA LEU A 23 -5.45 -24.96 29.93
C LEU A 23 -4.17 -25.76 30.21
N ARG A 24 -3.18 -25.15 30.89
CA ARG A 24 -1.95 -25.83 31.25
C ARG A 24 -2.19 -26.95 32.25
N ARG A 25 -3.07 -26.71 33.24
CA ARG A 25 -3.44 -27.66 34.27
C ARG A 25 -4.11 -28.89 33.68
N GLU A 26 -5.02 -28.72 32.70
CA GLU A 26 -5.65 -29.83 31.99
C GLU A 26 -4.59 -30.77 31.35
N PHE A 27 -3.55 -30.18 30.77
CA PHE A 27 -2.41 -30.93 30.21
C PHE A 27 -1.57 -31.61 31.29
N LEU A 28 -1.28 -30.92 32.39
CA LEU A 28 -0.53 -31.49 33.52
C LEU A 28 -1.30 -32.66 34.15
N ASP A 29 -2.61 -32.52 34.37
CA ASP A 29 -3.47 -33.54 34.94
C ASP A 29 -3.54 -34.80 34.06
N ALA A 30 -3.63 -34.64 32.73
CA ALA A 30 -3.74 -35.75 31.78
C ALA A 30 -2.44 -36.59 31.64
N HIS A 31 -1.28 -35.99 31.94
CA HIS A 31 0.02 -36.60 31.69
C HIS A 31 0.94 -36.66 32.92
N PHE A 32 0.40 -36.37 34.11
CA PHE A 32 1.13 -36.34 35.38
C PHE A 32 1.96 -37.60 35.63
N ASP A 33 1.35 -38.77 35.42
CA ASP A 33 1.98 -40.07 35.72
C ASP A 33 2.85 -40.60 34.55
N LYS A 34 2.91 -39.89 33.41
CA LYS A 34 3.57 -40.36 32.18
C LYS A 34 4.98 -39.83 31.98
N PHE A 35 5.32 -38.70 32.62
CA PHE A 35 6.58 -38.01 32.38
C PHE A 35 7.23 -37.53 33.68
N PRO A 36 8.57 -37.46 33.75
CA PRO A 36 9.26 -36.79 34.83
C PRO A 36 8.85 -35.31 34.97
N PRO A 37 8.86 -34.72 36.18
CA PRO A 37 8.42 -33.35 36.45
C PRO A 37 8.96 -32.28 35.50
N SER A 38 10.26 -32.30 35.21
CA SER A 38 10.92 -31.31 34.34
C SER A 38 10.45 -31.39 32.88
N LYS A 39 10.26 -32.61 32.38
CA LYS A 39 9.81 -32.87 31.00
C LYS A 39 8.33 -32.54 30.84
N LEU A 40 7.53 -32.90 31.85
CA LEU A 40 6.11 -32.57 31.90
C LEU A 40 5.89 -31.05 31.90
N GLN A 41 6.66 -30.33 32.72
CA GLN A 41 6.62 -28.87 32.77
C GLN A 41 6.95 -28.26 31.40
N CYS A 42 8.01 -28.73 30.74
CA CYS A 42 8.39 -28.27 29.40
C CYS A 42 7.26 -28.46 28.38
N TYR A 43 6.71 -29.67 28.27
CA TYR A 43 5.62 -29.95 27.33
C TYR A 43 4.35 -29.15 27.63
N SER A 44 4.02 -28.95 28.91
CA SER A 44 2.86 -28.14 29.30
C SER A 44 3.00 -26.67 28.85
N HIS A 45 4.20 -26.09 28.94
CA HIS A 45 4.45 -24.74 28.45
C HIS A 45 4.45 -24.67 26.92
N THR A 46 5.06 -25.64 26.25
CA THR A 46 5.04 -25.71 24.78
C THR A 46 3.61 -25.81 24.26
N TYR A 47 2.77 -26.63 24.88
CA TYR A 47 1.35 -26.76 24.55
C TYR A 47 0.60 -25.42 24.66
N VAL A 48 0.71 -24.74 25.80
CA VAL A 48 0.03 -23.44 26.00
C VAL A 48 0.56 -22.36 25.05
N ASN A 49 1.86 -22.33 24.79
CA ASN A 49 2.45 -21.37 23.84
C ASN A 49 1.94 -21.60 22.42
N ILE A 50 1.72 -22.86 22.01
CA ILE A 50 1.12 -23.18 20.71
C ILE A 50 -0.35 -22.76 20.68
N GLU A 51 -1.13 -23.16 21.68
CA GLU A 51 -2.59 -22.95 21.67
C GLU A 51 -3.00 -21.49 21.91
N VAL A 52 -2.32 -20.80 22.82
CA VAL A 52 -2.70 -19.45 23.25
C VAL A 52 -1.91 -18.37 22.53
N LEU A 53 -0.59 -18.54 22.40
CA LEU A 53 0.29 -17.53 21.80
C LEU A 53 0.54 -17.75 20.29
N GLY A 54 0.15 -18.90 19.74
CA GLY A 54 0.37 -19.21 18.32
C GLY A 54 1.84 -19.45 17.95
N CYS A 55 2.68 -19.80 18.93
CA CYS A 55 4.09 -20.10 18.70
C CYS A 55 4.28 -21.34 17.82
N ARG A 56 5.38 -21.37 17.05
CA ARG A 56 5.79 -22.54 16.26
C ARG A 56 7.14 -23.04 16.75
N TYR A 57 7.26 -24.36 16.83
CA TYR A 57 8.45 -25.09 17.23
C TYR A 57 8.91 -26.01 16.08
N PRO A 58 10.08 -26.66 16.15
CA PRO A 58 10.50 -27.66 15.18
C PRO A 58 9.44 -28.74 14.96
N ASN A 59 9.36 -29.27 13.73
CA ASN A 59 8.28 -30.16 13.29
C ASN A 59 8.09 -31.39 14.19
N GLU A 60 9.18 -31.99 14.67
CA GLU A 60 9.15 -33.11 15.61
C GLU A 60 8.46 -32.75 16.93
N THR A 61 8.78 -31.57 17.48
CA THR A 61 8.13 -31.06 18.71
C THR A 61 6.65 -30.77 18.48
N MET A 62 6.31 -30.20 17.32
CA MET A 62 4.92 -29.91 16.97
C MET A 62 4.08 -31.20 16.88
N GLN A 63 4.63 -32.28 16.31
CA GLN A 63 3.96 -33.57 16.25
C GLN A 63 3.77 -34.18 17.64
N ILE A 64 4.83 -34.22 18.45
CA ILE A 64 4.75 -34.76 19.83
C ILE A 64 3.67 -34.04 20.64
N ILE A 65 3.64 -32.70 20.59
CA ILE A 65 2.64 -31.92 21.34
C ILE A 65 1.24 -32.10 20.77
N ALA A 66 1.08 -32.21 19.44
CA ALA A 66 -0.22 -32.48 18.83
C ALA A 66 -0.79 -33.84 19.28
N ASP A 67 0.06 -34.87 19.33
CA ASP A 67 -0.33 -36.22 19.78
C ASP A 67 -0.68 -36.22 21.28
N LEU A 68 0.11 -35.54 22.11
CA LEU A 68 -0.17 -35.41 23.55
C LEU A 68 -1.40 -34.53 23.85
N ALA A 69 -1.69 -33.56 22.97
CA ALA A 69 -2.85 -32.68 23.10
C ALA A 69 -4.14 -33.27 22.50
N ALA A 70 -4.09 -34.47 21.92
CA ALA A 70 -5.26 -35.12 21.35
C ALA A 70 -6.34 -35.31 22.41
N GLY A 71 -7.49 -34.63 22.23
CA GLY A 71 -8.62 -34.67 23.17
C GLY A 71 -8.58 -33.65 24.31
N LEU A 72 -7.49 -32.86 24.45
CA LEU A 72 -7.37 -31.80 25.47
C LEU A 72 -7.79 -30.43 24.92
N GLY A 73 -8.19 -29.54 25.84
CA GLY A 73 -8.49 -28.14 25.53
C GLY A 73 -9.78 -27.95 24.74
N SER A 74 -10.70 -28.92 24.81
CA SER A 74 -11.98 -28.87 24.09
C SER A 74 -12.82 -27.65 24.47
N ALA A 75 -12.79 -27.23 25.73
CA ALA A 75 -13.44 -26.01 26.20
C ALA A 75 -12.78 -24.74 25.63
N HIS A 76 -11.45 -24.69 25.59
CA HIS A 76 -10.69 -23.58 25.00
C HIS A 76 -10.95 -23.48 23.49
N LYS A 77 -10.92 -24.61 22.77
CA LYS A 77 -11.23 -24.69 21.33
C LYS A 77 -12.65 -24.24 21.03
N ARG A 78 -13.66 -24.75 21.76
CA ARG A 78 -15.05 -24.27 21.64
C ARG A 78 -15.18 -22.79 21.91
N ARG A 79 -14.43 -22.23 22.86
CA ARG A 79 -14.46 -20.79 23.17
C ARG A 79 -13.79 -19.96 22.07
N LYS A 80 -12.71 -20.46 21.48
CA LYS A 80 -12.03 -19.85 20.31
C LYS A 80 -12.94 -19.88 19.08
N GLU A 81 -13.63 -21.00 18.85
CA GLU A 81 -14.65 -21.16 17.81
C GLU A 81 -15.85 -20.26 18.06
N ASN A 82 -16.40 -20.24 19.28
CA ASN A 82 -17.52 -19.36 19.64
C ASN A 82 -17.13 -17.89 19.57
N ASN A 83 -15.89 -17.52 19.90
CA ASN A 83 -15.42 -16.14 19.77
C ASN A 83 -15.19 -15.78 18.30
N ALA A 84 -14.65 -16.69 17.48
CA ALA A 84 -14.56 -16.50 16.04
C ALA A 84 -15.95 -16.42 15.38
N GLN A 85 -16.90 -17.25 15.82
CA GLN A 85 -18.30 -17.22 15.40
C GLN A 85 -18.98 -15.94 15.85
N ARG A 86 -18.73 -15.46 17.07
CA ARG A 86 -19.22 -14.14 17.52
C ARG A 86 -18.58 -13.00 16.76
N ILE A 87 -17.28 -13.01 16.51
CA ILE A 87 -16.61 -11.98 15.72
C ILE A 87 -17.12 -12.00 14.27
N THR A 88 -17.39 -13.17 13.69
CA THR A 88 -17.97 -13.28 12.34
C THR A 88 -19.44 -12.91 12.31
N MET A 89 -20.22 -13.26 13.33
CA MET A 89 -21.63 -12.89 13.47
C MET A 89 -21.79 -11.40 13.81
N ASP A 90 -20.89 -10.83 14.62
CA ASP A 90 -20.79 -9.40 14.91
C ASP A 90 -20.23 -8.65 13.70
N ALA A 91 -19.33 -9.22 12.91
CA ALA A 91 -18.90 -8.65 11.63
C ALA A 91 -20.01 -8.73 10.57
N SER A 92 -20.82 -9.81 10.56
CA SER A 92 -21.98 -9.95 9.69
C SER A 92 -23.10 -9.01 10.11
N ASN A 93 -23.40 -8.93 11.41
CA ASN A 93 -24.37 -8.01 12.00
C ASN A 93 -23.90 -6.56 11.89
N ALA A 94 -22.60 -6.28 12.02
CA ALA A 94 -22.03 -4.96 11.75
C ALA A 94 -21.97 -4.66 10.25
N ALA A 95 -21.84 -5.67 9.38
CA ALA A 95 -21.98 -5.51 7.94
C ALA A 95 -23.45 -5.28 7.56
N GLU A 96 -24.41 -5.87 8.28
CA GLU A 96 -25.87 -5.67 8.12
C GLU A 96 -26.34 -4.32 8.72
N GLN A 97 -25.84 -3.94 9.89
CA GLN A 97 -26.14 -2.65 10.54
C GLN A 97 -25.33 -1.49 9.93
N LYS A 98 -24.17 -1.77 9.33
CA LYS A 98 -23.44 -0.86 8.41
C LYS A 98 -23.63 -1.26 6.95
N ILE A 99 -24.81 -1.77 6.59
CA ILE A 99 -25.37 -1.45 5.27
C ILE A 99 -25.71 0.05 5.31
N ILE A 100 -24.68 0.89 5.33
CA ILE A 100 -24.64 1.95 4.34
C ILE A 100 -24.68 1.14 3.06
N PRO A 101 -25.78 1.16 2.30
CA PRO A 101 -25.75 0.50 1.01
C PRO A 101 -24.48 0.99 0.35
N LEU A 102 -23.63 0.09 -0.13
CA LEU A 102 -22.67 0.46 -1.14
C LEU A 102 -23.55 0.83 -2.32
N ASP A 103 -24.09 2.05 -2.23
CA ASP A 103 -25.16 2.54 -3.06
C ASP A 103 -24.45 2.62 -4.39
N LEU A 104 -24.74 1.63 -5.24
CA LEU A 104 -24.38 1.72 -6.62
C LEU A 104 -24.96 3.03 -7.15
N GLY A 105 -26.04 3.58 -6.55
CA GLY A 105 -26.55 4.94 -6.67
C GLY A 105 -25.67 6.07 -6.14
N ARG A 106 -24.69 5.88 -5.23
CA ARG A 106 -23.64 6.87 -4.85
C ARG A 106 -22.42 6.83 -5.75
N PHE A 107 -22.07 5.68 -6.32
CA PHE A 107 -21.09 5.60 -7.40
C PHE A 107 -21.72 6.04 -8.74
N VAL A 108 -22.99 5.71 -8.95
CA VAL A 108 -23.84 6.24 -10.01
C VAL A 108 -24.20 7.69 -9.72
N SER A 109 -24.22 8.20 -8.47
CA SER A 109 -24.34 9.64 -8.15
C SER A 109 -23.01 10.35 -8.09
N LEU A 110 -21.87 9.69 -7.93
CA LEU A 110 -20.57 10.29 -8.28
C LEU A 110 -20.46 10.37 -9.79
N ARG A 111 -20.86 9.30 -10.51
CA ARG A 111 -21.00 9.33 -11.96
C ARG A 111 -22.04 10.37 -12.34
N TRP A 112 -23.23 10.46 -11.72
CA TRP A 112 -24.29 11.41 -12.06
C TRP A 112 -23.99 12.81 -11.58
N ALA A 113 -23.30 13.02 -10.46
CA ALA A 113 -22.90 14.35 -9.98
C ALA A 113 -21.71 14.84 -10.78
N CYS A 114 -20.71 14.01 -11.09
CA CYS A 114 -19.65 14.37 -12.03
C CYS A 114 -20.20 14.52 -13.44
N GLN A 115 -21.06 13.61 -13.92
CA GLN A 115 -21.68 13.70 -15.24
C GLN A 115 -22.59 14.92 -15.27
N SER A 116 -23.42 15.22 -14.27
CA SER A 116 -24.27 16.42 -14.14
C SER A 116 -23.45 17.70 -14.04
N LEU A 117 -22.31 17.69 -13.35
CA LEU A 117 -21.34 18.80 -13.38
C LEU A 117 -20.73 18.94 -14.79
N ILE A 118 -20.50 17.84 -15.50
CA ILE A 118 -20.03 17.82 -16.90
C ILE A 118 -21.16 18.17 -17.91
N THR A 119 -22.44 17.88 -17.63
CA THR A 119 -23.58 18.27 -18.47
C THR A 119 -23.95 19.74 -18.20
N LYS A 120 -23.86 20.21 -16.95
CA LYS A 120 -23.86 21.64 -16.61
C LYS A 120 -22.69 22.37 -17.28
N ARG A 121 -21.52 21.74 -17.39
CA ARG A 121 -20.35 22.24 -18.13
C ARG A 121 -20.65 22.40 -19.63
N LYS A 122 -21.26 21.40 -20.28
CA LYS A 122 -21.71 21.52 -21.69
C LYS A 122 -22.79 22.60 -21.89
N GLY A 123 -23.71 22.76 -20.92
CA GLY A 123 -24.75 23.80 -20.94
C GLY A 123 -24.24 25.23 -20.67
N MET A 124 -23.14 25.37 -19.90
CA MET A 124 -22.45 26.65 -19.69
C MET A 124 -21.52 27.01 -20.86
N GLU A 125 -20.86 26.02 -21.48
CA GLU A 125 -20.05 26.20 -22.70
C GLU A 125 -20.87 26.75 -23.87
N THR A 126 -22.17 26.43 -23.96
CA THR A 126 -23.06 26.98 -24.99
C THR A 126 -23.51 28.41 -24.73
N LYS A 127 -23.38 28.93 -23.50
CA LYS A 127 -23.88 30.28 -23.16
C LYS A 127 -22.79 31.35 -23.04
N ASN A 128 -21.57 30.99 -22.65
CA ASN A 128 -20.45 31.94 -22.53
C ASN A 128 -19.19 31.34 -23.15
N GLY A 129 -18.76 31.91 -24.28
CA GLY A 129 -17.47 31.58 -24.87
C GLY A 129 -16.32 31.78 -23.87
N GLN A 130 -15.38 30.83 -23.89
CA GLN A 130 -14.12 30.76 -23.13
C GLN A 130 -14.26 30.55 -21.61
N GLU A 131 -14.12 29.29 -21.15
CA GLU A 131 -13.82 29.01 -19.74
C GLU A 131 -12.43 29.55 -19.38
N GLY A 132 -12.36 30.50 -18.44
CA GLY A 132 -11.09 31.03 -17.94
C GLY A 132 -10.28 30.01 -17.11
N PRO A 133 -8.96 30.22 -16.94
CA PRO A 133 -8.07 29.29 -16.21
C PRO A 133 -8.52 29.01 -14.77
N ALA A 134 -9.20 29.96 -14.12
CA ALA A 134 -9.73 29.79 -12.78
C ALA A 134 -10.88 28.77 -12.69
N ALA A 135 -11.76 28.71 -13.69
CA ALA A 135 -12.86 27.74 -13.73
C ALA A 135 -12.32 26.31 -13.92
N PHE A 136 -11.33 26.16 -14.79
CA PHE A 136 -10.63 24.89 -15.00
C PHE A 136 -9.95 24.38 -13.72
N ILE A 137 -9.23 25.25 -13.01
CA ILE A 137 -8.57 24.89 -11.74
C ILE A 137 -9.62 24.44 -10.71
N ARG A 138 -10.72 25.20 -10.56
CA ARG A 138 -11.81 24.83 -9.64
C ARG A 138 -12.40 23.47 -9.94
N ALA A 139 -12.71 23.18 -11.22
CA ALA A 139 -13.23 21.88 -11.62
C ALA A 139 -12.24 20.73 -11.35
N THR A 140 -10.93 20.99 -11.53
CA THR A 140 -9.87 20.01 -11.20
C THR A 140 -9.80 19.73 -9.72
N LEU A 141 -9.82 20.76 -8.88
CA LEU A 141 -9.81 20.59 -7.42
C LEU A 141 -11.03 19.81 -6.92
N ILE A 142 -12.23 20.10 -7.44
CA ILE A 142 -13.46 19.38 -7.07
C ILE A 142 -13.35 17.89 -7.45
N SER A 143 -12.77 17.59 -8.61
CA SER A 143 -12.62 16.21 -9.09
C SER A 143 -11.56 15.42 -8.30
N LEU A 144 -10.67 16.09 -7.56
CA LEU A 144 -9.65 15.47 -6.70
C LEU A 144 -10.13 15.21 -5.26
N ILE A 145 -11.35 15.64 -4.89
CA ILE A 145 -11.91 15.38 -3.57
C ILE A 145 -11.89 13.89 -3.19
N PRO A 146 -12.25 12.93 -4.06
CA PRO A 146 -12.16 11.51 -3.74
C PRO A 146 -10.74 11.07 -3.38
N PHE A 147 -9.73 11.55 -4.13
CA PHE A 147 -8.32 11.27 -3.85
C PHE A 147 -7.90 11.78 -2.48
N LEU A 148 -8.20 13.04 -2.17
CA LEU A 148 -7.86 13.62 -0.87
C LEU A 148 -8.53 12.85 0.28
N LYS A 149 -9.81 12.46 0.12
CA LYS A 149 -10.51 11.65 1.11
C LYS A 149 -9.88 10.26 1.29
N CYS A 150 -9.56 9.56 0.21
CA CYS A 150 -8.91 8.25 0.29
C CYS A 150 -7.53 8.36 0.95
N THR A 151 -6.75 9.39 0.63
CA THR A 151 -5.43 9.63 1.24
C THR A 151 -5.55 9.92 2.73
N LEU A 152 -6.51 10.74 3.15
CA LEU A 152 -6.77 11.00 4.57
C LEU A 152 -7.22 9.73 5.30
N TRP A 153 -8.14 8.96 4.71
CA TRP A 153 -8.58 7.68 5.27
C TRP A 153 -7.44 6.68 5.42
N TYR A 154 -6.52 6.63 4.45
CA TYR A 154 -5.30 5.85 4.57
C TYR A 154 -4.53 6.24 5.83
N PHE A 155 -4.17 7.52 6.02
CA PHE A 155 -3.40 7.93 7.20
C PHE A 155 -4.12 7.77 8.54
N ILE A 156 -5.46 7.83 8.56
CA ILE A 156 -6.26 7.65 9.79
C ILE A 156 -6.37 6.17 10.19
N ILE A 157 -6.63 5.28 9.22
CA ILE A 157 -6.92 3.87 9.51
C ILE A 157 -5.64 3.03 9.51
N TRP A 158 -4.62 3.45 8.77
CA TRP A 158 -3.41 2.67 8.54
C TRP A 158 -2.82 2.16 9.85
N ASN A 159 -2.57 0.86 9.88
CA ASN A 159 -1.82 0.20 10.93
C ASN A 159 -0.66 -0.60 10.32
N GLN A 160 0.34 -0.94 11.12
CA GLN A 160 1.56 -1.59 10.63
C GLN A 160 1.41 -3.11 10.37
N THR A 161 0.20 -3.67 10.36
CA THR A 161 0.02 -5.11 10.19
C THR A 161 -0.07 -5.47 8.69
N PRO A 162 0.66 -6.50 8.21
CA PRO A 162 0.52 -6.92 6.83
C PRO A 162 -0.84 -7.60 6.63
N GLY A 163 -1.62 -7.15 5.65
CA GLY A 163 -2.94 -7.71 5.38
C GLY A 163 -3.60 -7.15 4.13
N LEU A 164 -4.55 -7.91 3.59
CA LEU A 164 -5.31 -7.52 2.39
C LEU A 164 -6.04 -6.18 2.59
N TRP A 165 -6.55 -5.92 3.80
CA TRP A 165 -7.20 -4.65 4.13
C TRP A 165 -6.28 -3.44 3.92
N ASN A 166 -5.03 -3.54 4.39
CA ASN A 166 -4.04 -2.49 4.21
C ASN A 166 -3.57 -2.35 2.76
N ALA A 167 -3.53 -3.45 2.02
CA ALA A 167 -3.31 -3.41 0.57
C ALA A 167 -4.42 -2.61 -0.13
N VAL A 168 -5.68 -2.87 0.21
CA VAL A 168 -6.83 -2.12 -0.32
C VAL A 168 -6.72 -0.65 0.04
N LEU A 169 -6.51 -0.31 1.32
CA LEU A 169 -6.38 1.09 1.76
C LEU A 169 -5.28 1.84 1.01
N LYS A 170 -4.16 1.17 0.75
CA LYS A 170 -3.00 1.75 0.07
C LYS A 170 -3.25 2.03 -1.42
N VAL A 171 -4.04 1.20 -2.11
CA VAL A 171 -4.33 1.39 -3.54
C VAL A 171 -5.50 2.36 -3.81
N LEU A 172 -6.40 2.55 -2.84
CA LEU A 172 -7.61 3.38 -3.02
C LEU A 172 -7.32 4.80 -3.52
N PRO A 173 -6.31 5.54 -3.00
CA PRO A 173 -5.97 6.86 -3.54
C PRO A 173 -5.60 6.80 -5.03
N VAL A 174 -4.78 5.85 -5.45
CA VAL A 174 -4.36 5.73 -6.86
C VAL A 174 -5.53 5.34 -7.77
N PHE A 175 -6.42 4.45 -7.31
CA PHE A 175 -7.66 4.13 -8.04
C PHE A 175 -8.57 5.34 -8.22
N SER A 176 -8.64 6.24 -7.24
CA SER A 176 -9.42 7.48 -7.38
C SER A 176 -8.80 8.43 -8.43
N LEU A 177 -7.48 8.43 -8.61
CA LEU A 177 -6.80 9.17 -9.69
C LEU A 177 -7.08 8.56 -11.06
N LEU A 178 -7.12 7.23 -11.16
CA LEU A 178 -7.53 6.52 -12.38
C LEU A 178 -8.98 6.89 -12.77
N LEU A 179 -9.88 6.92 -11.79
CA LEU A 179 -11.26 7.39 -11.99
C LEU A 179 -11.30 8.86 -12.43
N PHE A 180 -10.48 9.72 -11.81
CA PHE A 180 -10.35 11.13 -12.21
C PHE A 180 -9.96 11.29 -13.68
N ILE A 181 -8.94 10.54 -14.15
CA ILE A 181 -8.51 10.56 -15.56
C ILE A 181 -9.64 10.03 -16.47
N TYR A 182 -10.33 8.96 -16.05
CA TYR A 182 -11.43 8.39 -16.82
C TYR A 182 -12.60 9.39 -17.00
N LEU A 183 -13.02 10.06 -15.93
CA LEU A 183 -14.13 11.02 -15.95
C LEU A 183 -13.84 12.29 -16.75
N ARG A 184 -12.56 12.63 -16.95
CA ARG A 184 -12.14 13.78 -17.77
C ARG A 184 -12.40 13.58 -19.27
N GLY A 185 -12.73 12.35 -19.69
CA GLY A 185 -13.02 12.00 -21.07
C GLY A 185 -11.74 11.69 -21.85
N LYS A 186 -11.55 10.41 -22.18
CA LYS A 186 -10.46 9.96 -23.05
C LYS A 186 -10.68 10.54 -24.46
N LYS A 187 -9.76 11.38 -24.93
CA LYS A 187 -9.35 11.27 -26.33
C LYS A 187 -8.19 10.29 -26.38
N GLU A 188 -8.18 9.39 -27.35
CA GLU A 188 -7.16 8.36 -27.53
C GLU A 188 -5.79 9.00 -27.83
N HIS A 189 -5.13 9.52 -26.80
CA HIS A 189 -3.74 9.91 -26.87
C HIS A 189 -2.90 8.78 -26.30
N LYS A 190 -1.95 8.29 -27.11
CA LYS A 190 -0.96 7.27 -26.72
C LYS A 190 -0.29 7.64 -25.38
N TRP A 191 -0.04 8.93 -25.15
CA TRP A 191 0.44 9.50 -23.89
C TRP A 191 -0.37 9.07 -22.66
N THR A 192 -1.65 9.44 -22.62
CA THR A 192 -2.55 9.18 -21.48
C THR A 192 -2.69 7.69 -21.22
N SER A 193 -2.64 6.86 -22.26
CA SER A 193 -2.69 5.40 -22.14
C SER A 193 -1.49 4.83 -21.39
N TRP A 194 -0.28 5.33 -21.69
CA TRP A 194 0.93 4.94 -20.96
C TRP A 194 0.93 5.41 -19.50
N ILE A 195 0.43 6.62 -19.21
CA ILE A 195 0.28 7.10 -17.83
C ILE A 195 -0.72 6.23 -17.05
N VAL A 196 -1.88 5.94 -17.64
CA VAL A 196 -2.90 5.07 -17.02
C VAL A 196 -2.36 3.66 -16.79
N LEU A 197 -1.61 3.10 -17.74
CA LEU A 197 -0.98 1.81 -17.57
C LEU A 197 0.06 1.83 -16.45
N GLY A 198 0.91 2.86 -16.38
CA GLY A 198 1.87 3.02 -15.29
C GLY A 198 1.20 3.13 -13.92
N LEU A 199 0.08 3.85 -13.83
CA LEU A 199 -0.72 3.96 -12.59
C LEU A 199 -1.33 2.61 -12.19
N LEU A 200 -1.89 1.85 -13.13
CA LEU A 200 -2.43 0.51 -12.88
C LEU A 200 -1.35 -0.48 -12.45
N VAL A 201 -0.16 -0.40 -13.03
CA VAL A 201 0.97 -1.26 -12.63
C VAL A 201 1.51 -0.82 -11.26
N SER A 202 1.49 0.49 -10.96
CA SER A 202 1.87 1.01 -9.64
C SER A 202 0.97 0.47 -8.52
N THR A 203 -0.34 0.30 -8.77
CA THR A 203 -1.23 -0.29 -7.75
C THR A 203 -0.90 -1.76 -7.47
N VAL A 204 -0.43 -2.51 -8.46
CA VAL A 204 0.07 -3.88 -8.25
C VAL A 204 1.34 -3.84 -7.37
N GLY A 205 2.24 -2.89 -7.63
CA GLY A 205 3.42 -2.67 -6.78
C GLY A 205 3.05 -2.32 -5.34
N ASP A 206 2.05 -1.46 -5.15
CA ASP A 206 1.54 -1.07 -3.84
C ASP A 206 1.03 -2.27 -3.02
N VAL A 207 0.31 -3.20 -3.67
CA VAL A 207 -0.18 -4.44 -3.06
C VAL A 207 0.99 -5.30 -2.59
N PHE A 208 1.99 -5.56 -3.45
CA PHE A 208 3.15 -6.37 -3.06
C PHE A 208 3.94 -5.73 -1.92
N MET A 209 4.08 -4.40 -1.92
CA MET A 209 4.82 -3.67 -0.88
C MET A 209 4.19 -3.71 0.52
N VAL A 210 2.99 -4.28 0.67
CA VAL A 210 2.40 -4.51 2.01
C VAL A 210 3.13 -5.62 2.75
N TRP A 211 3.64 -6.63 2.03
CA TRP A 211 4.39 -7.73 2.62
C TRP A 211 5.89 -7.51 2.42
N ARG A 212 6.64 -7.44 3.53
CA ARG A 212 8.10 -7.26 3.49
C ARG A 212 8.84 -8.34 2.67
N SER A 213 8.30 -9.55 2.58
CA SER A 213 8.88 -10.64 1.78
C SER A 213 8.68 -10.46 0.26
N GLN A 214 7.77 -9.58 -0.16
CA GLN A 214 7.41 -9.35 -1.55
C GLN A 214 8.05 -8.06 -2.11
N LEU A 215 9.04 -7.49 -1.42
CA LEU A 215 9.75 -6.27 -1.82
C LEU A 215 10.25 -6.33 -3.27
N VAL A 216 10.85 -7.44 -3.66
CA VAL A 216 11.36 -7.67 -5.02
C VAL A 216 10.24 -7.60 -6.07
N ASN A 217 9.11 -8.24 -5.81
CA ASN A 217 7.97 -8.24 -6.72
C ASN A 217 7.33 -6.84 -6.81
N GLY A 218 7.27 -6.12 -5.69
CA GLY A 218 6.86 -4.72 -5.65
C GLY A 218 7.77 -3.82 -6.49
N MET A 219 9.10 -3.93 -6.30
CA MET A 219 10.09 -3.19 -7.08
C MET A 219 10.00 -3.52 -8.58
N ALA A 220 9.81 -4.78 -8.95
CA ALA A 220 9.63 -5.19 -10.34
C ALA A 220 8.38 -4.56 -10.96
N ALA A 221 7.25 -4.54 -10.24
CA ALA A 221 6.04 -3.85 -10.67
C ALA A 221 6.29 -2.35 -10.83
N PHE A 222 6.91 -1.69 -9.85
CA PHE A 222 7.25 -0.27 -9.99
C PHE A 222 8.21 0.00 -11.15
N ALA A 223 9.17 -0.90 -11.44
CA ALA A 223 10.06 -0.77 -12.60
C ALA A 223 9.28 -0.75 -13.91
N LEU A 224 8.28 -1.64 -14.04
CA LEU A 224 7.37 -1.66 -15.19
C LEU A 224 6.53 -0.37 -15.26
N ALA A 225 6.10 0.18 -14.12
CA ALA A 225 5.45 1.49 -14.09
C ALA A 225 6.39 2.60 -14.57
N GLN A 226 7.66 2.61 -14.15
CA GLN A 226 8.66 3.58 -14.63
C GLN A 226 8.85 3.50 -16.14
N ILE A 227 8.91 2.30 -16.72
CA ILE A 227 9.00 2.12 -18.17
C ILE A 227 7.79 2.73 -18.87
N CYS A 228 6.58 2.53 -18.33
CA CYS A 228 5.36 3.15 -18.87
C CYS A 228 5.44 4.67 -18.81
N TYR A 229 5.89 5.24 -17.69
CA TYR A 229 6.05 6.68 -17.54
C TYR A 229 7.14 7.26 -18.44
N ILE A 230 8.27 6.59 -18.62
CA ILE A 230 9.32 6.99 -19.57
C ILE A 230 8.77 7.03 -21.00
N LYS A 231 8.00 6.00 -21.40
CA LYS A 231 7.34 5.95 -22.72
C LYS A 231 6.31 7.05 -22.89
N ALA A 232 5.57 7.39 -21.82
CA ALA A 232 4.70 8.56 -21.84
C ALA A 232 5.54 9.81 -22.07
N PHE A 233 6.45 10.15 -21.14
CA PHE A 233 7.20 11.41 -21.14
C PHE A 233 8.05 11.67 -22.38
N GLY A 234 8.59 10.60 -23.00
CA GLY A 234 9.41 10.69 -24.19
C GLY A 234 10.76 11.36 -23.96
N PHE A 235 11.57 11.47 -25.03
CA PHE A 235 12.96 11.92 -24.96
C PHE A 235 13.19 13.32 -25.54
N THR A 236 12.13 14.05 -25.85
CA THR A 236 12.18 15.38 -26.45
C THR A 236 11.56 16.43 -25.53
N PRO A 237 12.29 17.51 -25.15
CA PRO A 237 13.72 17.74 -25.37
C PRO A 237 14.60 16.86 -24.46
N LEU A 238 15.84 16.59 -24.87
CA LEU A 238 16.72 15.69 -24.12
C LEU A 238 17.23 16.29 -22.80
N LYS A 239 17.69 17.56 -22.80
CA LYS A 239 18.23 18.28 -21.62
C LYS A 239 19.15 17.39 -20.73
N PRO A 240 20.30 16.93 -21.24
CA PRO A 240 21.15 15.94 -20.57
C PRO A 240 21.69 16.39 -19.21
N ALA A 241 21.93 17.69 -19.00
CA ALA A 241 22.40 18.21 -17.72
C ALA A 241 21.49 17.83 -16.53
N ILE A 242 20.16 17.84 -16.73
CA ILE A 242 19.21 17.41 -15.69
C ILE A 242 19.39 15.92 -15.38
N GLY A 243 19.58 15.11 -16.43
CA GLY A 243 19.80 13.67 -16.29
C GLY A 243 21.09 13.38 -15.54
N VAL A 244 22.19 14.05 -15.88
CA VAL A 244 23.49 13.91 -15.20
C VAL A 244 23.35 14.19 -13.70
N ILE A 245 22.70 15.30 -13.32
CA ILE A 245 22.49 15.64 -11.90
C ILE A 245 21.71 14.54 -11.17
N LEU A 246 20.62 14.05 -11.78
CA LEU A 246 19.79 13.01 -11.17
C LEU A 246 20.54 11.67 -11.07
N TYR A 247 21.28 11.26 -12.11
CA TYR A 247 22.08 10.03 -12.07
C TYR A 247 23.22 10.11 -11.05
N LEU A 248 23.91 11.26 -10.94
CA LEU A 248 24.94 11.44 -9.92
C LEU A 248 24.36 11.37 -8.51
N GLY A 249 23.20 12.01 -8.27
CA GLY A 249 22.49 11.91 -6.99
C GLY A 249 22.07 10.47 -6.68
N SER A 250 21.49 9.76 -7.66
CA SER A 250 21.09 8.37 -7.50
C SER A 250 22.27 7.41 -7.32
N PHE A 251 23.41 7.67 -7.98
CA PHE A 251 24.65 6.93 -7.76
C PHE A 251 25.19 7.14 -6.34
N GLY A 252 25.21 8.38 -5.86
CA GLY A 252 25.59 8.68 -4.48
C GLY A 252 24.69 7.98 -3.45
N ALA A 253 23.38 8.01 -3.66
CA ALA A 253 22.43 7.28 -2.81
C ALA A 253 22.69 5.77 -2.85
N LEU A 254 22.86 5.19 -4.06
CA LEU A 254 23.12 3.76 -4.22
C LEU A 254 24.42 3.33 -3.53
N ALA A 255 25.49 4.15 -3.61
CA ALA A 255 26.75 3.88 -2.92
C ALA A 255 26.60 3.78 -1.39
N LEU A 256 25.69 4.57 -0.81
CA LEU A 256 25.34 4.49 0.62
C LEU A 256 24.53 3.24 0.97
N LEU A 257 23.70 2.74 0.05
CA LEU A 257 22.84 1.57 0.29
C LEU A 257 23.60 0.24 0.12
N ILE A 258 24.54 0.15 -0.83
CA ILE A 258 25.27 -1.10 -1.18
C ILE A 258 25.81 -1.90 0.03
N PRO A 259 26.43 -1.27 1.06
CA PRO A 259 26.92 -2.01 2.22
C PRO A 259 25.85 -2.85 2.93
N GLY A 260 24.60 -2.36 2.99
CA GLY A 260 23.48 -3.08 3.58
C GLY A 260 22.87 -4.17 2.70
N LEU A 261 23.23 -4.22 1.41
CA LEU A 261 22.75 -5.21 0.44
C LEU A 261 23.72 -6.39 0.23
N ARG A 262 24.88 -6.41 0.90
CA ARG A 262 25.95 -7.40 0.64
C ARG A 262 25.51 -8.86 0.81
N HIS A 263 24.47 -9.12 1.58
CA HIS A 263 23.95 -10.46 1.83
C HIS A 263 22.83 -10.89 0.86
N ASP A 264 22.28 -9.97 0.06
CA ASP A 264 21.21 -10.24 -0.92
C ASP A 264 21.72 -9.94 -2.34
N THR A 265 22.25 -10.97 -2.99
CA THR A 265 22.81 -10.86 -4.35
C THR A 265 21.77 -10.41 -5.38
N PHE A 266 20.50 -10.78 -5.21
CA PHE A 266 19.44 -10.42 -6.14
C PHE A 266 19.17 -8.91 -6.08
N LEU A 267 19.01 -8.35 -4.89
CA LEU A 267 18.81 -6.91 -4.72
C LEU A 267 20.07 -6.11 -5.04
N LEU A 268 21.27 -6.65 -4.78
CA LEU A 268 22.53 -5.99 -5.12
C LEU A 268 22.65 -5.69 -6.62
N VAL A 269 22.14 -6.59 -7.47
CA VAL A 269 22.09 -6.39 -8.92
C VAL A 269 20.85 -5.61 -9.34
N GLY A 270 19.67 -5.95 -8.78
CA GLY A 270 18.39 -5.36 -9.17
C GLY A 270 18.25 -3.86 -8.81
N LEU A 271 18.76 -3.44 -7.67
CA LEU A 271 18.63 -2.06 -7.18
C LEU A 271 19.34 -1.02 -8.08
N PRO A 272 20.57 -1.24 -8.58
CA PRO A 272 21.18 -0.38 -9.59
C PRO A 272 20.33 -0.23 -10.86
N PHE A 273 19.82 -1.33 -11.42
CA PHE A 273 18.97 -1.28 -12.61
C PHE A 273 17.68 -0.51 -12.36
N TYR A 274 17.05 -0.76 -11.21
CA TYR A 274 15.86 -0.02 -10.77
C TYR A 274 16.14 1.47 -10.62
N SER A 275 17.26 1.82 -9.98
CA SER A 275 17.70 3.20 -9.77
C SER A 275 17.86 3.94 -11.11
N VAL A 276 18.49 3.31 -12.10
CA VAL A 276 18.62 3.89 -13.45
C VAL A 276 17.26 4.18 -14.09
N LEU A 277 16.30 3.24 -14.00
CA LEU A 277 14.94 3.45 -14.51
C LEU A 277 14.23 4.61 -13.81
N LEU A 278 14.32 4.68 -12.48
CA LEU A 278 13.71 5.72 -11.67
C LEU A 278 14.31 7.11 -12.00
N SER A 279 15.64 7.22 -12.07
CA SER A 279 16.33 8.46 -12.47
C SER A 279 16.00 8.84 -13.91
N THR A 280 15.86 7.87 -14.82
CA THR A 280 15.43 8.12 -16.21
C THR A 280 14.02 8.72 -16.23
N MET A 281 13.07 8.13 -15.49
CA MET A 281 11.70 8.63 -15.42
C MET A 281 11.68 10.07 -14.90
N ALA A 282 12.37 10.34 -13.79
CA ALA A 282 12.50 11.68 -13.22
C ALA A 282 13.13 12.67 -14.18
N TRP A 283 14.21 12.29 -14.87
CA TRP A 283 14.85 13.12 -15.89
C TRP A 283 13.90 13.46 -17.03
N ARG A 284 13.12 12.48 -17.50
CA ARG A 284 12.23 12.67 -18.65
C ARG A 284 11.04 13.57 -18.33
N ALA A 285 10.44 13.41 -17.17
CA ALA A 285 9.42 14.33 -16.68
C ALA A 285 9.95 15.77 -16.53
N ASN A 286 11.13 15.95 -15.91
CA ASN A 286 11.71 17.27 -15.65
C ASN A 286 12.22 17.98 -16.90
N ALA A 287 12.81 17.25 -17.85
CA ALA A 287 13.25 17.86 -19.11
C ALA A 287 12.07 18.39 -19.94
N ARG A 288 10.91 17.73 -19.85
CA ARG A 288 9.70 18.14 -20.55
C ARG A 288 9.12 19.46 -20.04
N PHE A 289 9.43 19.86 -18.81
CA PHE A 289 9.09 21.20 -18.31
C PHE A 289 9.55 22.30 -19.29
N PHE A 290 10.73 22.12 -19.88
CA PHE A 290 11.34 23.04 -20.84
C PHE A 290 10.92 22.83 -22.30
N ALA A 291 10.02 21.88 -22.59
CA ALA A 291 9.51 21.66 -23.93
C ALA A 291 8.71 22.88 -24.42
N LYS A 292 8.85 23.24 -25.70
CA LYS A 292 8.04 24.27 -26.36
C LYS A 292 6.67 23.70 -26.76
N GLU A 293 5.94 23.18 -25.79
CA GLU A 293 4.60 22.63 -25.98
C GLU A 293 3.53 23.65 -25.63
N ARG A 294 2.37 23.57 -26.31
CA ARG A 294 1.19 24.40 -26.04
C ARG A 294 0.49 24.06 -24.72
N THR A 295 0.97 23.05 -23.99
CA THR A 295 0.43 22.65 -22.69
C THR A 295 0.61 23.73 -21.63
N CYS A 296 -0.38 23.89 -20.74
CA CYS A 296 -0.27 24.75 -19.56
C CYS A 296 1.00 24.44 -18.74
N LYS A 297 1.72 25.49 -18.31
CA LYS A 297 2.95 25.35 -17.50
C LYS A 297 2.72 24.56 -16.20
N TRP A 298 1.58 24.76 -15.54
CA TRP A 298 1.23 24.09 -14.29
C TRP A 298 1.12 22.55 -14.42
N ILE A 299 0.63 22.04 -15.55
CA ILE A 299 0.50 20.59 -15.81
C ILE A 299 1.89 19.96 -16.02
N ARG A 300 2.77 20.68 -16.69
CA ARG A 300 4.18 20.26 -16.85
C ARG A 300 4.92 20.29 -15.52
N LEU A 301 4.67 21.30 -14.70
CA LEU A 301 5.24 21.41 -13.37
C LEU A 301 4.74 20.29 -12.45
N SER A 302 3.46 19.91 -12.51
CA SER A 302 2.93 18.82 -11.70
C SER A 302 3.59 17.48 -12.03
N ALA A 303 3.87 17.21 -13.30
CA ALA A 303 4.61 16.01 -13.72
C ALA A 303 6.05 16.02 -13.16
N ALA A 304 6.73 17.16 -13.26
CA ALA A 304 8.10 17.32 -12.76
C ALA A 304 8.17 17.12 -11.24
N ILE A 305 7.31 17.82 -10.48
CA ILE A 305 7.20 17.64 -9.02
C ILE A 305 6.85 16.19 -8.69
N GLY A 306 5.86 15.61 -9.38
CA GLY A 306 5.43 14.25 -9.13
C GLY A 306 6.56 13.23 -9.32
N SER A 307 7.34 13.37 -10.38
CA SER A 307 8.48 12.48 -10.64
C SER A 307 9.61 12.59 -9.60
N LEU A 308 9.88 13.80 -9.10
CA LEU A 308 10.86 14.02 -8.03
C LEU A 308 10.35 13.47 -6.70
N SER A 309 9.06 13.66 -6.39
CA SER A 309 8.43 13.07 -5.21
C SER A 309 8.46 11.54 -5.25
N PHE A 310 8.31 10.92 -6.44
CA PHE A 310 8.47 9.47 -6.60
C PHE A 310 9.90 9.05 -6.23
N LEU A 311 10.89 9.75 -6.80
CA LEU A 311 12.30 9.48 -6.54
C LEU A 311 12.65 9.61 -5.05
N ILE A 312 12.10 10.62 -4.37
CA ILE A 312 12.27 10.82 -2.93
C ILE A 312 11.60 9.69 -2.12
N SER A 313 10.38 9.30 -2.49
CA SER A 313 9.66 8.20 -1.82
C SER A 313 10.48 6.91 -1.83
N ASP A 314 11.00 6.54 -3.00
CA ASP A 314 11.81 5.33 -3.16
C ASP A 314 13.17 5.44 -2.48
N MET A 315 13.75 6.65 -2.43
CA MET A 315 14.95 6.88 -1.64
C MET A 315 14.69 6.61 -0.16
N ILE A 316 13.56 7.09 0.39
CA ILE A 316 13.20 6.84 1.79
C ILE A 316 13.00 5.33 2.03
N ILE A 317 12.35 4.61 1.10
CA ILE A 317 12.23 3.13 1.17
C ILE A 317 13.62 2.49 1.23
N GLY A 318 14.54 2.89 0.36
CA GLY A 318 15.89 2.36 0.30
C GLY A 318 16.68 2.61 1.59
N PHE A 319 16.63 3.84 2.12
CA PHE A 319 17.31 4.19 3.36
C PHE A 319 16.74 3.45 4.58
N ASP A 320 15.42 3.43 4.75
CA ASP A 320 14.75 2.72 5.85
C ASP A 320 15.08 1.21 5.83
N ARG A 321 15.16 0.64 4.61
CA ARG A 321 15.33 -0.80 4.45
C ARG A 321 16.78 -1.27 4.53
N PHE A 322 17.73 -0.50 3.99
CA PHE A 322 19.09 -0.96 3.74
C PHE A 322 20.18 -0.12 4.41
N TYR A 323 19.87 1.04 4.98
CA TYR A 323 20.86 1.87 5.66
C TYR A 323 20.60 1.97 7.16
N SER A 324 19.47 2.55 7.56
CA SER A 324 19.07 2.70 8.95
C SER A 324 17.56 2.87 9.04
N PRO A 325 16.88 2.23 10.01
CA PRO A 325 15.45 2.39 10.19
C PRO A 325 15.09 3.85 10.46
N ILE A 326 14.07 4.36 9.78
CA ILE A 326 13.57 5.71 9.92
C ILE A 326 12.30 5.67 10.79
N PRO A 327 12.22 6.45 11.88
CA PRO A 327 10.99 6.59 12.65
C PRO A 327 9.85 7.05 11.74
N ASP A 328 8.71 6.36 11.80
CA ASP A 328 7.53 6.66 10.99
C ASP A 328 7.79 6.73 9.47
N ALA A 329 8.77 5.97 8.96
CA ALA A 329 9.16 5.93 7.54
C ALA A 329 7.95 5.86 6.59
N GLN A 330 6.96 5.04 6.94
CA GLN A 330 5.74 4.83 6.15
C GLN A 330 4.97 6.13 5.89
N VAL A 331 4.97 7.08 6.83
CA VAL A 331 4.28 8.37 6.67
C VAL A 331 4.97 9.20 5.59
N TYR A 332 6.31 9.28 5.66
CA TYR A 332 7.12 10.00 4.67
C TYR A 332 7.09 9.35 3.30
N ILE A 333 7.16 8.02 3.23
CA ILE A 333 7.06 7.24 2.00
C ILE A 333 5.71 7.52 1.32
N MET A 334 4.60 7.35 2.04
CA MET A 334 3.27 7.45 1.44
C MET A 334 2.86 8.88 1.11
N SER A 335 3.27 9.86 1.92
CA SER A 335 3.00 11.27 1.61
C SER A 335 3.69 11.68 0.32
N THR A 336 4.98 11.38 0.17
CA THR A 336 5.73 11.66 -1.06
C THR A 336 5.23 10.84 -2.24
N TYR A 337 4.86 9.58 -2.04
CA TYR A 337 4.29 8.71 -3.07
C TYR A 337 2.93 9.20 -3.60
N TYR A 338 2.01 9.60 -2.73
CA TYR A 338 0.71 10.10 -3.17
C TYR A 338 0.83 11.46 -3.87
N VAL A 339 1.77 12.32 -3.45
CA VAL A 339 2.12 13.53 -4.22
C VAL A 339 2.68 13.16 -5.60
N ALA A 340 3.50 12.11 -5.66
CA ALA A 340 4.04 11.60 -6.92
C ALA A 340 2.95 11.18 -7.90
N GLN A 341 2.06 10.30 -7.46
CA GLN A 341 0.98 9.78 -8.28
C GLN A 341 -0.02 10.87 -8.67
N LEU A 342 -0.33 11.81 -7.78
CA LEU A 342 -1.15 12.98 -8.10
C LEU A 342 -0.53 13.83 -9.21
N GLY A 343 0.75 14.17 -9.09
CA GLY A 343 1.46 14.99 -10.07
C GLY A 343 1.50 14.36 -11.46
N ILE A 344 1.76 13.04 -11.50
CA ILE A 344 1.77 12.23 -12.73
C ILE A 344 0.35 12.13 -13.32
N ALA A 345 -0.68 11.87 -12.50
CA ALA A 345 -2.06 11.78 -12.97
C ALA A 345 -2.59 13.11 -13.53
N LEU A 346 -2.26 14.23 -12.88
CA LEU A 346 -2.60 15.57 -13.35
C LEU A 346 -1.97 15.87 -14.72
N SER A 347 -0.77 15.34 -14.98
CA SER A 347 -0.10 15.48 -16.27
C SER A 347 -0.85 14.83 -17.44
N ALA A 348 -1.70 13.84 -17.15
CA ALA A 348 -2.52 13.16 -18.14
C ALA A 348 -3.90 13.81 -18.37
N ALA A 349 -4.30 14.75 -17.51
CA ALA A 349 -5.63 15.38 -17.51
C ALA A 349 -5.66 16.75 -18.22
N GLU A 350 -4.94 16.87 -19.36
CA GLU A 350 -4.86 18.10 -20.14
C GLU A 350 -6.25 18.64 -20.57
N PRO A 351 -6.54 19.94 -20.40
CA PRO A 351 -7.63 20.60 -21.10
C PRO A 351 -7.27 20.76 -22.58
N LEU A 352 -8.22 20.48 -23.47
CA LEU A 352 -8.07 20.74 -24.90
C LEU A 352 -7.69 22.21 -25.14
N PRO A 353 -6.70 22.51 -26.00
CA PRO A 353 -6.56 23.87 -26.49
C PRO A 353 -7.86 24.23 -27.22
N SER A 354 -8.47 25.35 -26.83
CA SER A 354 -9.58 25.95 -27.58
C SER A 354 -9.10 26.12 -29.02
N GLN A 355 -9.74 25.40 -29.95
CA GLN A 355 -9.60 25.71 -31.36
C GLN A 355 -10.02 27.17 -31.50
N LYS A 356 -9.05 28.07 -31.72
CA LYS A 356 -9.38 29.37 -32.30
C LYS A 356 -10.09 29.04 -33.61
N ARG A 357 -11.42 29.22 -33.67
CA ARG A 357 -12.14 29.31 -34.94
C ARG A 357 -11.32 30.28 -35.77
N LYS A 358 -10.74 29.80 -36.88
CA LYS A 358 -10.39 30.69 -37.97
C LYS A 358 -11.73 31.28 -38.41
N ILE A 359 -11.99 32.50 -37.96
CA ILE A 359 -12.99 33.34 -38.58
C ILE A 359 -12.31 33.76 -39.88
N ASN A 360 -12.62 33.02 -40.95
CA ASN A 360 -12.39 33.49 -42.31
C ASN A 360 -13.60 34.30 -42.73
#